data_AF-A0A2S8PU56-F1
#
_entry.id   AF-A0A2S8PU56-F1
#
_cell.length_a   1.000
_cell.length_b   1.000
_cell.length_c   1.000
_cell.angle_alpha   90.00
_cell.angle_beta   90.00
_cell.angle_gamma   90.00
#
_symmetry.space_group_name_H-M   'P 1'
#
loop_
_entity.id
_entity.type
_entity.pdbx_description
1 polymer ?
#
loop_
_entity_poly.entity_id
_entity_poly.type
_entity_poly.pdbx_seq_one_letter_code
_entity_poly.pdbx_strand_id
1 'polypeptide(L)'
;MAGLKELSNKLTQIKKQIPFATAQALTKVARQIEQAEKKAIERKLDNPTPFTVKSVGSIGASKSNLKAKVFVRDIAASYLTPFEVGGVHKLNSSALLNPKNIKLNKYGNLPRNKLQQLKARPDVFIGEVTTSEHNSVNGVWQRKKGRKGKKSKKRLKRSPNGTRRERKKQRPPKLLIRFGDALPVTPILGYQERARKMADALMPQAMSQALDEAIKTAK
;
A
#
# COMPACT_ATOMS: atom_id res chain seq x y z
N MET A 1 -26.60 33.73 52.01
CA MET A 1 -25.74 32.59 51.61
C MET A 1 -26.21 31.81 50.37
N ALA A 2 -27.37 32.11 49.76
CA ALA A 2 -27.87 31.37 48.59
C ALA A 2 -26.94 31.45 47.35
N GLY A 3 -26.35 32.62 47.07
CA GLY A 3 -25.48 32.81 45.90
C GLY A 3 -24.16 32.03 45.90
N LEU A 4 -23.55 31.78 47.08
CA LEU A 4 -22.33 30.98 47.17
C LEU A 4 -22.58 29.50 46.88
N LYS A 5 -23.72 28.96 47.31
CA LYS A 5 -24.13 27.57 47.07
C LYS A 5 -24.52 27.34 45.62
N GLU A 6 -25.17 28.31 44.98
CA GLU A 6 -25.46 28.28 43.54
C GLU A 6 -24.18 28.36 42.71
N LEU A 7 -23.24 29.24 43.08
CA LEU A 7 -21.95 29.33 42.41
C LEU A 7 -21.16 28.03 42.55
N SER A 8 -21.12 27.43 43.74
CA SER A 8 -20.45 26.14 43.93
C SER A 8 -21.08 25.04 43.08
N ASN A 9 -22.42 24.99 43.00
CA ASN A 9 -23.12 24.01 42.18
C ASN A 9 -22.78 24.17 40.69
N LYS A 10 -22.77 25.40 40.17
CA LYS A 10 -22.36 25.69 38.78
C LYS A 10 -20.91 25.28 38.51
N LEU A 11 -19.99 25.56 39.43
CA LEU A 11 -18.59 25.12 39.30
C LEU A 11 -18.46 23.60 39.30
N THR A 12 -19.24 22.88 40.11
CA THR A 12 -19.24 21.41 40.07
C THR A 12 -19.81 20.84 38.78
N GLN A 13 -20.84 21.47 38.20
CA GLN A 13 -21.39 21.08 36.90
C GLN A 13 -20.36 21.29 35.80
N ILE A 14 -19.69 22.44 35.75
CA ILE A 14 -18.61 22.72 34.79
C ILE A 14 -17.49 21.68 34.93
N LYS A 15 -17.05 21.40 36.16
CA LYS A 15 -16.01 20.38 36.43
C LYS A 15 -16.37 19.02 35.85
N LYS A 16 -17.65 18.62 35.89
CA LYS A 16 -18.13 17.36 35.31
C LYS A 16 -18.12 17.35 33.78
N GLN A 17 -18.18 18.52 33.13
CA GLN A 17 -18.17 18.62 31.67
C GLN A 17 -16.75 18.69 31.08
N ILE A 18 -15.73 19.07 31.87
CA ILE A 18 -14.33 19.16 31.38
C ILE A 18 -13.84 17.85 30.73
N PRO A 19 -14.03 16.64 31.32
CA PRO A 19 -13.61 15.40 30.67
C PRO A 19 -14.36 15.10 29.37
N PHE A 20 -15.62 15.52 29.28
CA PHE A 20 -16.41 15.35 28.06
C PHE A 20 -15.93 16.27 26.93
N ALA A 21 -15.75 17.56 27.24
CA ALA A 21 -15.18 18.54 26.32
C ALA A 21 -13.82 18.07 25.81
N THR A 22 -12.95 17.64 26.72
CA THR A 22 -11.61 17.14 26.39
C THR A 22 -11.70 15.92 25.47
N ALA A 23 -12.56 14.95 25.78
CA ALA A 23 -12.76 13.77 24.94
C ALA A 23 -13.27 14.13 23.53
N GLN A 24 -14.18 15.09 23.42
CA GLN A 24 -14.69 15.59 22.14
C GLN A 24 -13.59 16.30 21.33
N ALA A 25 -12.82 17.18 21.95
CA ALA A 25 -11.71 17.89 21.32
C ALA A 25 -10.66 16.91 20.78
N LEU A 26 -10.19 15.97 21.62
CA LEU A 26 -9.23 14.93 21.23
C LEU A 26 -9.75 14.10 20.06
N THR A 27 -11.02 13.70 20.10
CA THR A 27 -11.65 12.91 19.03
C THR A 27 -11.75 13.70 17.73
N LYS A 28 -12.11 15.00 17.81
CA LYS A 28 -12.20 15.89 16.65
C LYS A 28 -10.84 16.04 15.97
N VAL A 29 -9.79 16.32 16.73
CA VAL A 29 -8.42 16.44 16.21
C VAL A 29 -7.94 15.13 15.59
N ALA A 30 -8.14 13.99 16.27
CA ALA A 30 -7.73 12.69 15.76
C ALA A 30 -8.40 12.35 14.41
N ARG A 31 -9.69 12.66 14.25
CA ARG A 31 -10.41 12.49 12.98
C ARG A 31 -9.90 13.42 11.88
N GLN A 32 -9.58 14.67 12.21
CA GLN A 32 -9.00 15.61 11.24
C GLN A 32 -7.62 15.14 10.74
N ILE A 33 -6.78 14.66 11.66
CA ILE A 33 -5.48 14.07 11.32
C ILE A 33 -5.69 12.82 10.45
N GLU A 34 -6.59 11.92 10.82
CA GLU A 34 -6.90 10.72 10.01
C GLU A 34 -7.26 11.07 8.56
N GLN A 35 -8.10 12.09 8.34
CA GLN A 35 -8.48 12.52 6.99
C GLN A 35 -7.31 13.16 6.23
N ALA A 36 -6.47 13.95 6.91
CA ALA A 36 -5.29 14.53 6.29
C ALA A 36 -4.26 13.46 5.90
N GLU A 37 -4.07 12.45 6.74
CA GLU A 37 -3.22 11.29 6.47
C GLU A 37 -3.72 10.50 5.26
N LYS A 38 -5.03 10.22 5.18
CA LYS A 38 -5.64 9.59 4.00
C LYS A 38 -5.35 10.36 2.72
N LYS A 39 -5.56 11.68 2.75
CA LYS A 39 -5.32 12.57 1.61
C LYS A 39 -3.83 12.65 1.25
N ALA A 40 -2.94 12.57 2.24
CA ALA A 40 -1.50 12.55 2.00
C ALA A 40 -1.07 11.25 1.30
N ILE A 41 -1.60 10.10 1.72
CA ILE A 41 -1.36 8.81 1.05
C ILE A 41 -1.82 8.89 -0.41
N GLU A 42 -3.01 9.41 -0.67
CA GLU A 42 -3.54 9.60 -2.04
C GLU A 42 -2.67 10.49 -2.92
N ARG A 43 -2.00 11.49 -2.33
CA ARG A 43 -1.16 12.45 -3.06
C ARG A 43 0.27 11.96 -3.27
N LYS A 44 0.81 11.22 -2.30
CA LYS A 44 2.23 10.83 -2.27
C LYS A 44 2.50 9.47 -2.90
N LEU A 45 1.51 8.57 -2.89
CA LEU A 45 1.65 7.27 -3.53
C LEU A 45 1.06 7.30 -4.95
N ASP A 46 1.67 6.53 -5.85
CA ASP A 46 1.13 6.35 -7.20
C ASP A 46 -0.04 5.36 -7.18
N ASN A 47 -1.24 5.84 -7.53
CA ASN A 47 -2.47 5.05 -7.65
C ASN A 47 -2.73 4.08 -6.46
N PRO A 48 -2.75 4.57 -5.20
CA PRO A 48 -2.92 3.72 -4.05
C PRO A 48 -4.29 3.03 -4.06
N THR A 49 -4.33 1.79 -3.59
CA THR A 49 -5.61 1.08 -3.48
C THR A 49 -6.47 1.71 -2.37
N PRO A 50 -7.81 1.66 -2.47
CA PRO A 50 -8.69 2.12 -1.40
C PRO A 50 -8.45 1.39 -0.07
N PHE A 51 -7.95 0.16 -0.11
CA PHE A 51 -7.56 -0.59 1.07
C PHE A 51 -6.38 0.09 1.80
N THR A 52 -5.38 0.55 1.05
CA THR A 52 -4.23 1.30 1.56
C THR A 52 -4.65 2.64 2.13
N VAL A 53 -5.48 3.41 1.42
CA VAL A 53 -5.97 4.71 1.93
C VAL A 53 -6.80 4.51 3.20
N LYS A 54 -7.79 3.59 3.17
CA LYS A 54 -8.67 3.31 4.32
C LYS A 54 -7.98 2.53 5.45
N SER A 55 -6.69 2.23 5.32
CA SER A 55 -5.91 1.60 6.38
C SER A 55 -5.60 2.56 7.53
N VAL A 56 -5.63 3.86 7.27
CA VAL A 56 -5.53 4.89 8.31
C VAL A 56 -6.87 4.99 9.03
N GLY A 57 -6.83 4.90 10.35
CA GLY A 57 -7.99 5.03 11.22
C GLY A 57 -7.66 5.79 12.50
N SER A 58 -8.70 6.16 13.24
CA SER A 58 -8.57 6.77 14.54
C SER A 58 -9.46 6.09 15.59
N ILE A 59 -8.99 6.08 16.83
CA ILE A 59 -9.76 5.77 18.02
C ILE A 59 -9.96 7.09 18.77
N GLY A 60 -11.21 7.45 19.01
CA GLY A 60 -11.58 8.63 19.77
C GLY A 60 -11.34 8.46 21.27
N ALA A 61 -11.26 9.57 21.98
CA ALA A 61 -11.19 9.60 23.43
C ALA A 61 -12.59 9.44 24.05
N SER A 62 -12.64 8.95 25.29
CA SER A 62 -13.85 8.88 26.11
C SER A 62 -13.67 9.70 27.39
N LYS A 63 -14.77 9.99 28.11
CA LYS A 63 -14.71 10.70 29.40
C LYS A 63 -13.82 10.00 30.43
N SER A 64 -13.74 8.67 30.37
CA SER A 64 -12.92 7.83 31.26
C SER A 64 -11.50 7.60 30.74
N ASN A 65 -11.26 7.80 29.44
CA ASN A 65 -9.96 7.63 28.82
C ASN A 65 -9.70 8.78 27.84
N LEU A 66 -9.04 9.83 28.35
CA LEU A 66 -8.68 11.05 27.61
C LEU A 66 -7.47 10.83 26.68
N LYS A 67 -7.49 9.73 25.92
CA LYS A 67 -6.48 9.39 24.92
C LYS A 67 -7.18 9.10 23.60
N ALA A 68 -6.78 9.81 22.55
CA ALA A 68 -7.14 9.48 21.18
C ALA A 68 -5.90 8.96 20.44
N LYS A 69 -6.09 8.04 19.49
CA LYS A 69 -4.98 7.44 18.73
C LYS A 69 -5.31 7.49 17.25
N VAL A 70 -4.36 7.95 16.44
CA VAL A 70 -4.39 7.77 14.98
C VAL A 70 -3.40 6.67 14.62
N PHE A 71 -3.83 5.71 13.82
CA PHE A 71 -3.03 4.52 13.51
C PHE A 71 -3.21 4.09 12.06
N VAL A 72 -2.24 3.30 11.60
CA VAL A 72 -2.31 2.55 10.35
C VAL A 72 -2.53 1.09 10.72
N ARG A 73 -3.47 0.41 10.07
CA ARG A 73 -3.70 -1.04 10.30
C ARG A 73 -2.43 -1.84 10.01
N ASP A 74 -2.14 -2.85 10.83
CA ASP A 74 -0.90 -3.65 10.79
C ASP A 74 -0.59 -4.24 9.41
N ILE A 75 -1.61 -4.75 8.72
CA ILE A 75 -1.47 -5.29 7.36
C ILE A 75 -0.90 -4.22 6.42
N ALA A 76 -1.40 -2.99 6.51
CA ALA A 76 -0.91 -1.89 5.68
C ALA A 76 0.43 -1.34 6.17
N ALA A 77 0.61 -1.23 7.49
CA ALA A 77 1.88 -0.82 8.09
C ALA A 77 3.03 -1.69 7.56
N SER A 78 2.83 -3.01 7.44
CA SER A 78 3.88 -3.92 6.97
C SER A 78 4.52 -3.54 5.62
N TYR A 79 3.78 -2.91 4.70
CA TYR A 79 4.33 -2.45 3.41
C TYR A 79 4.44 -0.91 3.31
N LEU A 80 3.84 -0.16 4.23
CA LEU A 80 3.94 1.30 4.29
C LEU A 80 5.11 1.78 5.15
N THR A 81 5.55 1.01 6.14
CA THR A 81 6.68 1.37 7.03
C THR A 81 7.94 1.77 6.25
N PRO A 82 8.37 1.06 5.18
CA PRO A 82 9.53 1.49 4.41
C PRO A 82 9.38 2.88 3.76
N PHE A 83 8.16 3.32 3.48
CA PHE A 83 7.90 4.67 2.94
C PHE A 83 7.85 5.75 4.02
N GLU A 84 7.91 5.38 5.30
CA GLU A 84 8.01 6.31 6.42
C GLU A 84 9.44 6.42 6.94
N VAL A 85 10.09 5.28 7.21
CA VAL A 85 11.42 5.26 7.84
C VAL A 85 12.56 4.93 6.86
N GLY A 86 12.23 4.58 5.61
CA GLY A 86 13.17 4.04 4.63
C GLY A 86 13.35 2.53 4.74
N GLY A 87 14.22 1.97 3.91
CA GLY A 87 14.53 0.54 3.88
C GLY A 87 14.19 -0.08 2.52
N VAL A 88 13.73 -1.34 2.53
CA VAL A 88 13.39 -2.08 1.31
C VAL A 88 11.90 -2.39 1.23
N HIS A 89 11.36 -2.51 0.02
CA HIS A 89 9.97 -2.89 -0.17
C HIS A 89 9.68 -4.25 0.46
N LYS A 90 8.52 -4.36 1.12
CA LYS A 90 8.01 -5.65 1.55
C LYS A 90 7.74 -6.54 0.33
N LEU A 91 8.42 -7.69 0.29
CA LEU A 91 8.12 -8.72 -0.69
C LEU A 91 6.99 -9.62 -0.19
N ASN A 92 6.04 -9.94 -1.06
CA ASN A 92 4.96 -10.91 -0.79
C ASN A 92 5.39 -12.36 -1.12
N SER A 93 6.59 -12.53 -1.66
CA SER A 93 7.20 -13.80 -2.06
C SER A 93 8.71 -13.70 -1.90
N SER A 94 9.45 -14.79 -2.13
CA SER A 94 10.92 -14.79 -2.11
C SER A 94 11.57 -13.81 -3.10
N ALA A 95 10.84 -13.36 -4.11
CA ALA A 95 11.30 -12.40 -5.10
C ALA A 95 10.27 -11.30 -5.36
N LEU A 96 10.76 -10.14 -5.80
CA LEU A 96 9.96 -9.08 -6.38
C LEU A 96 9.41 -9.53 -7.74
N LEU A 97 8.09 -9.41 -7.90
CA LEU A 97 7.40 -9.72 -9.14
C LEU A 97 7.28 -8.44 -9.98
N ASN A 98 8.03 -8.36 -11.08
CA ASN A 98 7.99 -7.24 -12.02
C ASN A 98 7.25 -7.65 -13.31
N PRO A 99 5.96 -7.27 -13.47
CA PRO A 99 5.17 -7.64 -14.64
C PRO A 99 5.64 -6.92 -15.90
N LYS A 100 5.80 -7.65 -17.01
CA LYS A 100 6.21 -7.06 -18.30
C LYS A 100 5.16 -7.18 -19.38
N ASN A 101 4.54 -8.35 -19.52
CA ASN A 101 3.59 -8.64 -20.59
C ASN A 101 2.29 -9.24 -20.04
N ILE A 102 1.81 -8.69 -18.93
CA ILE A 102 0.59 -9.13 -18.25
C ILE A 102 -0.30 -7.92 -18.00
N LYS A 103 -1.61 -8.13 -18.17
CA LYS A 103 -2.62 -7.14 -17.80
C LYS A 103 -2.68 -6.98 -16.28
N LEU A 104 -2.45 -5.74 -15.83
CA LEU A 104 -2.57 -5.32 -14.43
C LEU A 104 -4.01 -4.91 -14.13
N ASN A 105 -4.34 -4.80 -12.84
CA ASN A 105 -5.59 -4.18 -12.43
C ASN A 105 -5.53 -2.64 -12.58
N LYS A 106 -6.64 -1.95 -12.30
CA LYS A 106 -6.73 -0.48 -12.39
C LYS A 106 -5.74 0.29 -11.49
N TYR A 107 -5.16 -0.38 -10.49
CA TYR A 107 -4.17 0.18 -9.57
C TYR A 107 -2.75 -0.28 -9.89
N GLY A 108 -2.50 -0.85 -11.08
CA GLY A 108 -1.16 -1.34 -11.47
C GLY A 108 -0.70 -2.61 -10.76
N ASN A 109 -1.56 -3.29 -9.99
CA ASN A 109 -1.19 -4.49 -9.25
C ASN A 109 -1.49 -5.77 -10.04
N LEU A 110 -0.68 -6.81 -9.80
CA LEU A 110 -0.98 -8.16 -10.26
C LEU A 110 -2.22 -8.71 -9.54
N PRO A 111 -3.19 -9.31 -10.26
CA PRO A 111 -4.30 -9.99 -9.62
C PRO A 111 -3.82 -11.15 -8.73
N ARG A 112 -4.45 -11.35 -7.57
CA ARG A 112 -4.03 -12.32 -6.53
C ARG A 112 -3.75 -13.72 -7.09
N ASN A 113 -4.64 -14.25 -7.92
CA ASN A 113 -4.52 -15.61 -8.44
C ASN A 113 -3.76 -15.69 -9.77
N LYS A 114 -3.20 -14.58 -10.25
CA LYS A 114 -2.62 -14.52 -11.61
C LYS A 114 -1.44 -15.45 -11.78
N LEU A 115 -0.57 -15.55 -10.77
CA LEU A 115 0.60 -16.42 -10.81
C LEU A 115 0.19 -17.91 -10.85
N GLN A 116 -0.81 -18.29 -10.05
CA GLN A 116 -1.36 -19.65 -10.07
C GLN A 116 -2.01 -19.98 -11.42
N GLN A 117 -2.79 -19.06 -11.99
CA GLN A 117 -3.35 -19.22 -13.35
C GLN A 117 -2.28 -19.39 -14.42
N LEU A 118 -1.15 -18.67 -14.30
CA LEU A 118 -0.03 -18.82 -15.22
C LEU A 118 0.67 -20.16 -15.06
N LYS A 119 0.87 -20.65 -13.83
CA LYS A 119 1.44 -21.97 -13.57
C LYS A 119 0.59 -23.10 -14.16
N ALA A 120 -0.73 -22.96 -14.16
CA ALA A 120 -1.64 -23.97 -14.71
C ALA A 120 -1.64 -24.04 -16.24
N ARG A 121 -1.08 -23.04 -16.94
CA ARG A 121 -1.06 -23.00 -18.40
C ARG A 121 0.06 -23.87 -18.96
N PRO A 122 -0.22 -24.77 -19.92
CA PRO A 122 0.80 -25.65 -20.48
C PRO A 122 1.84 -24.91 -21.33
N ASP A 123 1.51 -23.72 -21.83
CA ASP A 123 2.41 -22.88 -22.61
C ASP A 123 3.27 -21.95 -21.73
N VAL A 124 3.18 -22.04 -20.40
CA VAL A 124 3.94 -21.19 -19.48
C VAL A 124 4.87 -22.04 -18.63
N PHE A 125 6.04 -21.50 -18.31
CA PHE A 125 6.98 -22.12 -17.39
C PHE A 125 7.69 -21.06 -16.55
N ILE A 126 8.29 -21.48 -15.44
CA ILE A 126 9.07 -20.63 -14.54
C ILE A 126 10.52 -21.09 -14.61
N GLY A 127 11.44 -20.13 -14.74
CA GLY A 127 12.86 -20.42 -14.72
C GLY A 127 13.71 -19.29 -15.29
N GLU A 128 15.00 -19.56 -15.35
CA GLU A 128 15.99 -18.68 -15.93
C GLU A 128 16.08 -18.90 -17.44
N VAL A 129 16.08 -17.80 -18.20
CA VAL A 129 16.32 -17.83 -19.64
C VAL A 129 17.35 -16.77 -19.98
N THR A 130 18.42 -17.18 -20.66
CA THR A 130 19.40 -16.27 -21.23
C THR A 130 18.77 -15.55 -22.43
N THR A 131 18.68 -14.22 -22.32
CA THR A 131 18.15 -13.37 -23.38
C THR A 131 19.17 -13.20 -24.51
N SER A 132 18.74 -12.63 -25.64
CA SER A 132 19.63 -12.33 -26.77
C SER A 132 20.78 -11.38 -26.41
N GLU A 133 20.63 -10.63 -25.32
CA GLU A 133 21.61 -9.68 -24.79
C GLU A 133 22.59 -10.36 -23.81
N HIS A 134 22.67 -11.70 -23.80
CA HIS A 134 23.49 -12.49 -22.87
C HIS A 134 23.17 -12.32 -21.38
N ASN A 135 22.10 -11.61 -21.06
CA ASN A 135 21.62 -11.46 -19.69
C ASN A 135 20.72 -12.63 -19.28
N SER A 136 21.06 -13.27 -18.17
CA SER A 136 20.23 -14.26 -17.50
C SER A 136 19.07 -13.59 -16.77
N VAL A 137 17.84 -13.97 -17.12
CA VAL A 137 16.63 -13.41 -16.49
C VAL A 137 15.80 -14.54 -15.89
N ASN A 138 15.64 -14.52 -14.57
CA ASN A 138 14.71 -15.40 -13.88
C ASN A 138 13.29 -14.82 -13.93
N GLY A 139 12.29 -15.67 -14.21
CA GLY A 139 10.92 -15.21 -14.30
C GLY A 139 9.92 -16.24 -14.79
N VAL A 140 8.70 -15.74 -15.06
CA VAL A 140 7.61 -16.48 -15.68
C VAL A 140 7.63 -16.20 -17.18
N TRP A 141 7.71 -17.27 -17.98
CA TRP A 141 7.90 -17.22 -19.43
C TRP A 141 6.78 -17.94 -20.15
N GLN A 142 6.31 -17.38 -21.27
CA GLN A 142 5.37 -18.03 -22.19
C GLN A 142 6.12 -18.58 -23.41
N ARG A 143 5.97 -19.86 -23.67
CA ARG A 143 6.46 -20.53 -24.87
C ARG A 143 5.75 -19.95 -26.09
N LYS A 144 6.52 -19.53 -27.09
CA LYS A 144 5.97 -19.13 -28.38
C LYS A 144 5.89 -20.36 -29.29
N LYS A 145 4.77 -20.51 -29.99
CA LYS A 145 4.65 -21.54 -31.04
C LYS A 145 5.78 -21.36 -32.06
N GLY A 146 6.36 -22.48 -32.50
CA GLY A 146 7.39 -22.48 -33.54
C GLY A 146 6.89 -21.77 -34.80
N ARG A 147 7.80 -21.13 -35.53
CA ARG A 147 7.46 -20.54 -36.84
C ARG A 147 6.95 -21.68 -37.74
N LYS A 148 5.68 -21.59 -38.18
CA LYS A 148 5.15 -22.53 -39.18
C LYS A 148 6.08 -22.49 -40.39
N GLY A 149 6.51 -23.65 -40.87
CA GLY A 149 7.28 -23.72 -42.12
C GLY A 149 6.47 -23.15 -43.28
N LYS A 150 7.13 -22.62 -44.31
CA LYS A 150 6.46 -22.30 -45.57
C LYS A 150 5.68 -23.54 -46.04
N LYS A 151 4.36 -23.40 -46.29
CA LYS A 151 3.56 -24.45 -46.96
C LYS A 151 4.28 -24.81 -48.28
N SER A 152 4.32 -26.09 -48.66
CA SER A 152 5.00 -26.65 -49.85
C SER A 152 6.52 -26.89 -49.82
N LYS A 153 7.17 -26.95 -48.65
CA LYS A 153 8.60 -27.36 -48.59
C LYS A 153 8.80 -28.83 -48.97
N LYS A 154 9.45 -29.09 -50.11
CA LYS A 154 10.01 -30.41 -50.46
C LYS A 154 10.98 -30.89 -49.36
N ARG A 155 10.97 -32.20 -49.07
CA ARG A 155 11.95 -32.83 -48.17
C ARG A 155 13.35 -32.51 -48.69
N LEU A 156 14.18 -31.90 -47.84
CA LEU A 156 15.58 -31.61 -48.18
C LEU A 156 16.37 -32.92 -48.26
N LYS A 157 17.28 -33.04 -49.24
CA LYS A 157 18.18 -34.20 -49.37
C LYS A 157 19.04 -34.35 -48.09
N ARG A 158 19.33 -35.61 -47.70
CA ARG A 158 20.22 -35.95 -46.58
C ARG A 158 21.63 -35.41 -46.86
N SER A 159 22.37 -35.05 -45.81
CA SER A 159 23.77 -34.63 -45.95
C SER A 159 24.60 -35.81 -46.46
N PRO A 160 25.47 -35.62 -47.47
CA PRO A 160 26.35 -36.68 -47.97
C PRO A 160 27.23 -37.31 -46.87
N ASN A 161 27.71 -36.50 -45.92
CA ASN A 161 28.69 -36.93 -44.91
C ASN A 161 28.09 -37.12 -43.50
N GLY A 162 26.76 -37.29 -43.38
CA GLY A 162 26.09 -37.47 -42.08
C GLY A 162 26.11 -36.27 -41.12
N THR A 163 26.72 -35.14 -41.50
CA THR A 163 26.83 -33.94 -40.66
C THR A 163 25.46 -33.34 -40.34
N ARG A 164 25.18 -33.15 -39.03
CA ARG A 164 23.94 -32.53 -38.57
C ARG A 164 23.95 -31.03 -38.87
N ARG A 165 22.94 -30.55 -39.60
CA ARG A 165 22.77 -29.11 -39.85
C ARG A 165 22.49 -28.38 -38.54
N GLU A 166 22.95 -27.12 -38.48
CA GLU A 166 22.64 -26.23 -37.38
C GLU A 166 21.12 -26.11 -37.18
N ARG A 167 20.70 -26.26 -35.92
CA ARG A 167 19.30 -26.16 -35.55
C ARG A 167 18.86 -24.71 -35.72
N LYS A 168 17.85 -24.48 -36.55
CA LYS A 168 17.25 -23.13 -36.66
C LYS A 168 16.78 -22.65 -35.30
N LYS A 169 17.33 -21.50 -34.87
CA LYS A 169 16.95 -20.85 -33.61
C LYS A 169 15.44 -20.62 -33.59
N GLN A 170 14.78 -21.13 -32.55
CA GLN A 170 13.36 -20.91 -32.32
C GLN A 170 13.13 -19.49 -31.80
N ARG A 171 11.88 -18.99 -31.84
CA ARG A 171 11.56 -17.68 -31.28
C ARG A 171 11.80 -17.72 -29.76
N PRO A 172 12.46 -16.72 -29.17
CA PRO A 172 12.64 -16.69 -27.73
C PRO A 172 11.27 -16.61 -27.04
N PRO A 173 11.13 -17.24 -25.86
CA PRO A 173 9.89 -17.18 -25.09
C PRO A 173 9.54 -15.73 -24.73
N LYS A 174 8.26 -15.47 -24.46
CA LYS A 174 7.80 -14.14 -24.04
C LYS A 174 7.92 -14.03 -22.52
N LEU A 175 8.69 -13.07 -22.03
CA LEU A 175 8.78 -12.77 -20.59
C LEU A 175 7.45 -12.19 -20.11
N LEU A 176 6.79 -12.85 -19.17
CA LEU A 176 5.54 -12.37 -18.58
C LEU A 176 5.78 -11.61 -17.26
N ILE A 177 6.57 -12.20 -16.36
CA ILE A 177 6.95 -11.61 -15.05
C ILE A 177 8.45 -11.83 -14.87
N ARG A 178 9.21 -10.78 -14.58
CA ARG A 178 10.60 -10.88 -14.14
C ARG A 178 10.65 -11.00 -12.62
N PHE A 179 11.50 -11.88 -12.12
CA PHE A 179 11.83 -11.96 -10.70
C PHE A 179 13.08 -11.11 -10.44
N GLY A 180 13.11 -10.42 -9.30
CA GLY A 180 14.26 -9.64 -8.86
C GLY A 180 14.25 -9.44 -7.36
N ASP A 181 15.20 -8.68 -6.86
CA ASP A 181 15.37 -8.42 -5.43
C ASP A 181 14.45 -7.29 -4.95
N ALA A 182 14.38 -7.13 -3.62
CA ALA A 182 13.65 -6.03 -3.02
C ALA A 182 14.30 -4.70 -3.42
N LEU A 183 13.48 -3.76 -3.90
CA LEU A 183 13.96 -2.42 -4.26
C LEU A 183 14.05 -1.55 -2.99
N PRO A 184 15.04 -0.63 -2.92
CA PRO A 184 15.09 0.35 -1.85
C PRO A 184 13.93 1.34 -1.96
N VAL A 185 13.48 1.85 -0.82
CA VAL A 185 12.36 2.78 -0.69
C VAL A 185 12.85 4.09 -0.09
N THR A 186 12.49 5.18 -0.74
CA THR A 186 12.68 6.53 -0.20
C THR A 186 11.55 6.87 0.77
N PRO A 187 11.85 7.38 1.97
CA PRO A 187 10.82 7.82 2.90
C PRO A 187 10.13 9.07 2.36
N ILE A 188 8.86 8.93 2.01
CA ILE A 188 8.05 10.02 1.43
C ILE A 188 6.83 10.34 2.27
N LEU A 189 6.31 9.44 3.09
CA LEU A 189 5.01 9.62 3.74
C LEU A 189 5.03 10.77 4.75
N GLY A 190 5.96 10.79 5.70
CA GLY A 190 6.02 11.80 6.76
C GLY A 190 4.78 11.78 7.66
N TYR A 191 4.24 10.58 7.91
CA TYR A 191 3.05 10.32 8.71
C TYR A 191 3.20 10.86 10.14
N GLN A 192 4.32 10.53 10.80
CA GLN A 192 4.52 10.93 12.21
C GLN A 192 4.70 12.44 12.36
N GLU A 193 5.49 13.04 11.46
CA GLU A 193 5.76 14.47 11.47
C GLU A 193 4.48 15.28 11.22
N ARG A 194 3.69 14.89 10.21
CA ARG A 194 2.41 15.55 9.90
C ARG A 194 1.43 15.43 11.06
N ALA A 195 1.28 14.23 11.63
CA ALA A 195 0.38 14.01 12.75
C ALA A 195 0.74 14.89 13.96
N ARG A 196 2.03 15.00 14.31
CA ARG A 196 2.51 15.88 15.38
C ARG A 196 2.21 17.35 15.08
N LYS A 197 2.64 17.84 13.91
CA LYS A 197 2.42 19.24 13.51
C LYS A 197 0.94 19.63 13.51
N MET A 198 0.07 18.73 13.04
CA MET A 198 -1.38 18.96 13.05
C MET A 198 -1.97 18.89 14.45
N ALA A 199 -1.52 17.97 15.30
CA ALA A 199 -1.96 17.91 16.69
C ALA A 199 -1.63 19.23 17.41
N ASP A 200 -0.40 19.71 17.29
CA ASP A 200 0.04 20.95 17.93
C ASP A 200 -0.75 22.18 17.43
N ALA A 201 -1.04 22.23 16.13
CA ALA A 201 -1.77 23.34 15.54
C ALA A 201 -3.28 23.33 15.85
N LEU A 202 -3.91 22.16 15.87
CA LEU A 202 -5.37 22.04 15.97
C LEU A 202 -5.88 21.90 17.41
N MET A 203 -5.05 21.37 18.32
CA MET A 203 -5.49 21.07 19.68
C MET A 203 -5.96 22.30 20.47
N PRO A 204 -5.25 23.45 20.46
CA PRO A 204 -5.68 24.63 21.24
C PRO A 204 -7.08 25.10 20.84
N GLN A 205 -7.32 25.23 19.54
CA GLN A 205 -8.63 25.66 19.03
C GLN A 205 -9.72 24.61 19.32
N ALA A 206 -9.44 23.32 19.11
CA ALA A 206 -10.41 22.27 19.39
C ALA A 206 -10.80 22.19 20.88
N MET A 207 -9.82 22.38 21.78
CA MET A 207 -10.06 22.42 23.23
C MET A 207 -10.90 23.63 23.62
N SER A 208 -10.58 24.83 23.12
CA SER A 208 -11.38 26.03 23.41
C SER A 208 -12.84 25.87 22.98
N GLN A 209 -13.09 25.41 21.75
CA GLN A 209 -14.44 25.19 21.24
C GLN A 209 -15.21 24.16 22.06
N ALA A 210 -14.58 23.04 22.43
CA ALA A 210 -15.23 22.00 23.19
C ALA A 210 -15.56 22.45 24.62
N LEU A 211 -14.69 23.26 25.24
CA LEU A 211 -14.95 23.85 26.56
C LEU A 211 -16.09 24.87 26.49
N ASP A 212 -16.13 25.72 25.47
CA ASP A 212 -17.21 26.69 25.28
C ASP A 212 -18.57 25.99 25.08
N GLU A 213 -18.61 24.93 24.28
CA GLU A 213 -19.80 24.10 24.10
C GLU A 213 -20.22 23.40 25.40
N ALA A 214 -19.26 22.89 26.17
CA ALA A 214 -19.52 22.28 27.47
C ALA A 214 -20.09 23.27 28.49
N ILE A 215 -19.60 24.51 28.51
CA ILE A 215 -20.14 25.56 29.39
C ILE A 215 -21.55 25.93 28.96
N LYS A 216 -21.82 26.07 27.66
CA LYS A 216 -23.18 26.36 27.14
C LYS A 216 -24.18 25.25 27.43
N THR A 217 -23.73 23.99 27.48
CA THR A 217 -24.59 22.82 27.71
C THR A 217 -24.69 22.40 29.18
N ALA A 218 -23.91 23.02 30.07
CA ALA A 218 -23.99 22.81 31.51
C ALA A 218 -25.29 23.43 32.06
N LYS A 219 -26.31 22.58 32.23
CA LYS A 219 -27.52 22.88 33.02
C LYS A 219 -27.34 22.44 34.47
#